data_AF-A0A5R2MY84-F1
#
_entry.id   AF-A0A5R2MY84-F1
#
_cell.length_a   1.000
_cell.length_b   1.000
_cell.length_c   1.000
_cell.angle_alpha   90.00
_cell.angle_beta   90.00
_cell.angle_gamma   90.00
#
_symmetry.space_group_name_H-M   'P 1'
#
loop_
_entity.id
_entity.type
_entity.pdbx_description
1 polymer ?
#
loop_
_entity_poly.entity_id
_entity_poly.type
_entity_poly.pdbx_seq_one_letter_code
_entity_poly.pdbx_strand_id
1 'polypeptide(L)' 'MPTPDNPPFPAALRLFSAGVIIVLIVGAGLFFAPELVKPRWPWPVTPFSARFLGGFYTAEMAVMAALLVWNR' A
#
# COMPACT_ATOMS: atom_id res chain seq x y z
N MET A 1 24.39 -7.50 -8.82
CA MET A 1 24.72 -6.30 -9.62
C MET A 1 23.47 -5.93 -10.42
N PRO A 2 23.09 -4.65 -10.56
CA PRO A 2 21.99 -4.26 -11.45
C PRO A 2 22.38 -4.65 -12.88
N THR A 3 21.57 -5.47 -13.54
CA THR A 3 21.77 -5.79 -14.96
C THR A 3 21.54 -4.50 -15.76
N PRO A 4 22.56 -3.97 -16.48
CA PRO A 4 22.46 -2.68 -17.14
C PRO A 4 21.35 -2.58 -18.20
N ASP A 5 20.91 -3.73 -18.72
CA ASP A 5 19.97 -3.84 -19.84
C ASP A 5 18.54 -4.22 -19.43
N ASN A 6 18.11 -3.90 -18.20
CA ASN A 6 16.71 -4.13 -17.86
C ASN A 6 15.84 -3.05 -18.55
N PRO A 7 14.89 -3.44 -19.42
CA PRO A 7 14.04 -2.47 -20.09
C PRO A 7 13.24 -1.64 -19.06
N PRO A 8 12.97 -0.36 -19.34
CA PRO A 8 12.20 0.48 -18.44
C PRO A 8 10.78 -0.07 -18.29
N PHE A 9 10.22 0.03 -17.07
CA PHE A 9 8.85 -0.41 -16.85
C PHE A 9 7.86 0.36 -17.74
N PRO A 10 6.88 -0.35 -18.35
CA PRO A 10 5.82 0.30 -19.11
C PRO A 10 5.10 1.38 -18.29
N ALA A 11 4.73 2.48 -18.93
CA ALA A 11 4.07 3.61 -18.27
C ALA A 11 2.79 3.19 -17.50
N ALA A 12 2.00 2.27 -18.06
CA ALA A 12 0.82 1.72 -17.40
C ALA A 12 1.16 0.98 -16.10
N LEU A 13 2.24 0.19 -16.10
CA LEU A 13 2.69 -0.52 -14.91
C LEU A 13 3.17 0.46 -13.83
N ARG A 14 3.91 1.50 -14.22
CA ARG A 14 4.36 2.54 -13.27
C ARG A 14 3.17 3.26 -12.63
N LEU A 15 2.15 3.60 -13.41
CA LEU A 15 0.93 4.23 -12.91
C LEU A 15 0.17 3.31 -11.96
N PHE A 16 0.02 2.03 -12.32
CA PHE A 16 -0.59 1.03 -11.46
C PHE A 16 0.16 0.88 -10.13
N SER A 17 1.49 0.75 -10.18
CA SER A 17 2.34 0.67 -8.99
C SER A 17 2.21 1.91 -8.09
N ALA A 18 2.09 3.11 -8.68
CA ALA A 18 1.84 4.33 -7.90
C ALA A 18 0.49 4.25 -7.15
N GLY A 19 -0.56 3.75 -7.81
CA GLY A 19 -1.85 3.50 -7.18
C GLY A 19 -1.76 2.50 -6.02
N VAL A 20 -1.05 1.39 -6.22
CA VAL A 20 -0.81 0.40 -5.16
C VAL A 20 -0.11 1.03 -3.95
N ILE A 21 0.96 1.80 -4.17
CA ILE A 21 1.68 2.48 -3.08
C ILE A 21 0.75 3.40 -2.29
N ILE A 22 -0.11 4.16 -2.97
CA ILE A 22 -1.11 5.01 -2.31
C ILE A 22 -2.04 4.16 -1.44
N VAL A 23 -2.58 3.07 -1.98
CA VAL A 23 -3.48 2.17 -1.24
C VAL A 23 -2.81 1.60 0.01
N LEU A 24 -1.55 1.18 -0.07
CA LEU A 24 -0.81 0.66 1.08
C LEU A 24 -0.62 1.72 2.17
N ILE A 25 -0.27 2.95 1.79
CA ILE A 25 -0.12 4.07 2.73
C ILE A 25 -1.45 4.41 3.39
N VAL A 26 -2.53 4.54 2.61
CA VAL A 26 -3.85 4.88 3.13
C VAL A 26 -4.40 3.73 3.99
N GLY A 27 -4.13 2.48 3.61
CA GLY A 27 -4.46 1.30 4.39
C GLY A 27 -3.75 1.27 5.75
N ALA A 28 -2.45 1.53 5.79
CA ALA A 28 -1.72 1.71 7.05
C ALA A 28 -2.33 2.84 7.90
N GLY A 29 -2.69 3.96 7.28
CA GLY A 29 -3.37 5.06 7.96
C GLY A 29 -4.75 4.67 8.51
N LEU A 30 -5.57 3.90 7.78
CA LEU A 30 -6.84 3.38 8.28
C LEU A 30 -6.68 2.45 9.49
N PHE A 31 -5.56 1.74 9.58
CA PHE A 31 -5.27 0.85 10.72
C PHE A 31 -4.80 1.61 11.96
N PHE A 32 -3.74 2.42 11.82
CA PHE A 32 -3.05 3.07 12.94
C PHE A 32 -3.68 4.42 13.33
N ALA A 33 -4.17 5.19 12.35
CA ALA A 33 -4.72 6.53 12.55
C ALA A 33 -6.07 6.73 11.83
N PRO A 34 -7.09 5.89 12.10
CA PRO A 34 -8.37 5.92 11.40
C PRO A 34 -9.06 7.29 11.48
N GLU A 35 -8.89 8.04 12.57
CA GLU A 35 -9.50 9.38 12.73
C GLU A 35 -8.96 10.42 11.75
N LEU A 36 -7.75 10.25 11.21
CA LEU A 36 -7.19 11.13 10.19
C LEU A 36 -7.64 10.75 8.77
N VAL A 37 -7.82 9.45 8.52
CA VAL A 37 -8.06 8.90 7.18
C VAL A 37 -9.53 8.70 6.87
N LYS A 38 -10.32 8.17 7.82
CA LYS A 38 -11.76 7.94 7.63
C LYS A 38 -12.52 9.17 7.12
N PRO A 39 -12.29 10.41 7.61
CA PRO A 39 -13.02 11.58 7.11
C PRO A 39 -12.75 11.92 5.64
N ARG A 40 -11.62 11.44 5.10
CA ARG A 40 -11.20 11.65 3.69
C ARG A 40 -11.49 10.44 2.82
N TRP A 41 -11.98 9.35 3.41
CA TRP A 41 -12.31 8.14 2.69
C TRP A 41 -13.54 8.39 1.80
N PRO A 42 -13.61 7.86 0.57
CA PRO A 42 -14.64 8.31 -0.38
C PRO A 42 -16.06 7.88 -0.03
N TRP A 43 -16.22 6.94 0.92
CA TRP A 43 -17.51 6.47 1.42
C TRP A 43 -17.51 6.26 2.94
N PRO A 44 -18.67 6.17 3.61
CA PRO A 44 -18.71 5.93 5.04
C PRO A 44 -18.14 4.55 5.42
N VAL A 45 -17.32 4.51 6.48
CA VAL A 45 -16.77 3.27 7.05
C VAL A 45 -16.94 3.24 8.56
N THR A 46 -17.37 2.10 9.10
CA THR A 46 -17.44 1.90 10.56
C THR A 46 -16.04 1.78 11.17
N PRO A 47 -15.87 2.00 12.50
CA PRO A 47 -14.58 1.82 13.15
C PRO A 47 -13.97 0.43 12.94
N PHE A 48 -14.80 -0.62 12.94
CA PHE A 48 -14.35 -1.98 12.67
C PHE A 48 -13.90 -2.14 11.21
N SER A 49 -14.73 -1.73 10.25
CA SER A 49 -14.41 -1.85 8.81
C SER A 49 -13.14 -1.09 8.44
N ALA A 50 -12.90 0.08 9.03
CA ALA A 50 -11.69 0.86 8.82
C ALA A 50 -10.43 0.09 9.24
N ARG A 51 -10.43 -0.47 10.46
CA ARG A 51 -9.31 -1.26 10.97
C ARG A 51 -9.15 -2.60 10.24
N PHE A 52 -10.26 -3.24 9.88
CA PHE A 52 -10.22 -4.48 9.11
C PHE A 52 -9.54 -4.27 7.75
N LEU A 53 -10.01 -3.28 6.98
CA LEU A 53 -9.44 -2.94 5.67
C LEU A 53 -7.98 -2.48 5.80
N GLY A 54 -7.70 -1.61 6.78
CA GLY A 54 -6.35 -1.15 7.05
C GLY A 54 -5.40 -2.28 7.43
N GLY A 55 -5.86 -3.26 8.20
CA GLY A 55 -5.09 -4.44 8.60
C GLY A 55 -4.65 -5.29 7.40
N PHE A 56 -5.55 -5.51 6.43
CA PHE A 56 -5.23 -6.23 5.19
C PHE A 56 -4.09 -5.55 4.42
N TYR A 57 -4.22 -4.26 4.13
CA TYR A 57 -3.20 -3.52 3.37
C TYR A 57 -1.90 -3.36 4.16
N THR A 58 -1.97 -3.22 5.48
CA THR A 58 -0.77 -3.15 6.33
C THR A 58 -0.01 -4.47 6.34
N ALA A 59 -0.72 -5.60 6.40
CA ALA A 59 -0.11 -6.93 6.33
C ALA A 59 0.58 -7.15 4.98
N GLU A 60 -0.07 -6.80 3.87
CA GLU A 60 0.53 -6.84 2.54
C GLU A 60 1.82 -6.00 2.49
N MET A 61 1.75 -4.75 2.96
CA MET A 61 2.91 -3.86 3.01
C MET A 61 4.06 -4.45 3.83
N ALA A 62 3.77 -5.02 5.00
CA ALA A 62 4.76 -5.63 5.87
C ALA A 62 5.43 -6.85 5.22
N VAL A 63 4.65 -7.73 4.59
CA VAL A 63 5.18 -8.90 3.86
C VAL A 63 6.03 -8.47 2.68
N MET A 64 5.56 -7.50 1.88
CA MET A 64 6.33 -6.99 0.74
C MET A 64 7.64 -6.33 1.20
N ALA A 65 7.63 -5.56 2.29
CA ALA A 65 8.83 -5.00 2.87
C ALA A 65 9.80 -6.10 3.33
N ALA A 66 9.31 -7.14 4.01
CA ALA A 66 10.12 -8.28 4.43
C ALA A 66 10.74 -9.01 3.24
N LEU A 67 9.97 -9.28 2.18
CA LEU A 67 10.46 -9.90 0.95
C LEU A 67 11.54 -9.04 0.28
N LEU A 68 11.34 -7.72 0.19
CA LEU A 68 12.31 -6.80 -0.40
C LEU A 68 13.59 -6.63 0.42
N VAL A 69 13.55 -6.91 1.72
CA VAL A 69 14.74 -6.92 2.59
C VAL A 69 15.46 -8.27 2.50
N TRP A 70 14.70 -9.37 2.48
CA TRP A 70 15.24 -10.72 2.40
C TRP A 70 15.85 -11.05 1.03
N ASN A 71 15.32 -10.48 -0.05
CA ASN A 71 15.77 -10.69 -1.43
C ASN A 71 16.87 -9.72 -1.87
N ARG A 72 17.62 -9.13 -0.93
CA ARG A 72 18.81 -8.30 -1.21
C ARG A 72 20.09 -9.10 -1.03
#